data_AF-A0AAW1AEG9-F1
#
_entry.id   AF-A0AAW1AEG9-F1
#
_cell.length_a   1.000
_cell.length_b   1.000
_cell.length_c   1.000
_cell.angle_alpha   90.00
_cell.angle_beta   90.00
_cell.angle_gamma   90.00
#
_symmetry.space_group_name_H-M   'P 1'
#
loop_
_entity.id
_entity.type
_entity.pdbx_description
1 polymer ?
#
loop_
_entity_poly.entity_id
_entity_poly.type
_entity_poly.pdbx_seq_one_letter_code
_entity_poly.pdbx_strand_id
1 'polypeptide(L)'
;MIDIDGPELYVDFILINLCKECQYNNKKCSIQICSMFYDNYINNDSYVKPHFIIGYNAGIHECEDFKSENYSWRQSLEIVAVQNCPLILTSYISTEAKQEQITLNEILHNHVKYTYFERNPFSSLRPYRDFENDEVYYQNQYIIIYKDLNTQQ
;
A
#
# COMPACT_ATOMS: atom_id res chain seq x y z
N MET A 1 8.99 -3.30 13.12
CA MET A 1 9.66 -2.37 12.21
C MET A 1 8.66 -2.04 11.12
N ILE A 2 8.58 -0.78 10.72
CA ILE A 2 7.73 -0.30 9.62
C ILE A 2 8.69 0.19 8.55
N ASP A 3 8.56 -0.33 7.34
CA ASP A 3 9.38 0.06 6.20
C ASP A 3 8.52 0.91 5.26
N ILE A 4 9.02 2.08 4.88
CA ILE A 4 8.38 3.01 3.95
C ILE A 4 9.30 3.13 2.74
N ASP A 5 8.85 2.60 1.60
CA ASP A 5 9.64 2.52 0.38
C ASP A 5 9.09 3.48 -0.68
N GLY A 6 9.98 4.27 -1.29
CA GLY A 6 9.66 5.15 -2.40
C GLY A 6 10.91 5.83 -2.97
N PRO A 7 11.12 5.87 -4.29
CA PRO A 7 12.32 6.46 -4.91
C PRO A 7 12.47 7.97 -4.65
N GLU A 8 11.38 8.67 -4.34
CA GLU A 8 11.33 10.10 -4.03
C GLU A 8 11.63 10.44 -2.57
N LEU A 9 11.73 9.43 -1.70
CA LEU A 9 11.96 9.61 -0.28
C LEU A 9 13.44 9.86 0.01
N TYR A 10 13.75 10.35 1.20
CA TYR A 10 15.12 10.37 1.71
C TYR A 10 15.33 9.18 2.64
N VAL A 11 16.54 8.63 2.65
CA VAL A 11 16.87 7.52 3.56
C VAL A 11 16.88 8.03 4.99
N ASP A 12 16.14 7.35 5.87
CA ASP A 12 16.06 7.71 7.29
C ASP A 12 15.75 6.48 8.16
N PHE A 13 16.07 6.60 9.45
CA PHE A 13 15.71 5.63 10.47
C PHE A 13 15.23 6.35 11.73
N ILE A 14 13.96 6.13 12.07
CA ILE A 14 13.28 6.83 13.15
C ILE A 14 12.93 5.84 14.26
N LEU A 15 13.44 6.08 15.46
CA LEU A 15 13.00 5.38 16.67
C LEU A 15 11.84 6.16 17.31
N ILE A 16 10.68 5.53 17.41
CA ILE A 16 9.51 6.16 18.01
C ILE A 16 9.60 6.06 19.54
N ASN A 17 9.54 7.20 20.20
CA ASN A 17 9.41 7.26 21.65
C ASN A 17 7.99 6.83 22.06
N LEU A 18 7.86 5.63 22.60
CA LEU A 18 6.57 5.06 23.00
C LEU A 18 6.11 5.60 24.36
N CYS A 19 4.83 5.42 24.70
CA CYS A 19 4.33 5.77 26.03
C CYS A 19 4.98 4.90 27.13
N LYS A 20 4.93 5.37 28.39
CA LYS A 20 5.56 4.67 29.54
C LYS A 20 5.13 3.21 29.68
N GLU A 21 3.86 2.92 29.45
CA GLU A 21 3.32 1.55 29.51
C GLU A 21 3.96 0.64 28.45
N CYS A 22 4.05 1.11 27.21
CA CYS A 22 4.72 0.35 26.14
C CYS A 22 6.21 0.13 26.44
N GLN A 23 6.90 1.13 27.00
CA GLN A 23 8.29 0.99 27.41
C GLN A 23 8.46 -0.03 28.54
N TYR A 24 7.59 0.02 29.56
CA TYR A 24 7.57 -0.96 30.65
C TYR A 24 7.37 -2.39 30.14
N ASN A 25 6.52 -2.56 29.13
CA ASN A 25 6.30 -3.83 28.44
C ASN A 25 7.36 -4.17 27.37
N ASN A 26 8.51 -3.47 27.37
CA ASN A 26 9.63 -3.65 26.46
C ASN A 26 9.25 -3.63 24.97
N LYS A 27 8.20 -2.88 24.61
CA LYS A 27 7.81 -2.67 23.21
C LYS A 27 8.77 -1.68 22.55
N LYS A 28 9.03 -1.88 21.27
CA LYS A 28 9.83 -0.98 20.43
C LYS A 28 9.08 -0.73 19.12
N CYS A 29 9.17 0.49 18.62
CA CYS A 29 8.64 0.86 17.32
C CYS A 29 9.70 1.68 16.58
N SER A 30 10.00 1.27 15.36
CA SER A 30 10.96 1.90 14.48
C SER A 30 10.38 1.99 13.09
N ILE A 31 10.70 3.08 12.40
CA ILE A 31 10.39 3.31 11.00
C ILE A 31 11.71 3.38 10.25
N GLN A 32 11.82 2.63 9.16
CA GLN A 32 12.89 2.74 8.20
C GLN A 32 12.29 3.35 6.92
N ILE A 33 12.97 4.36 6.37
CA ILE A 33 12.59 4.99 5.11
C ILE A 33 13.64 4.63 4.07
N CYS A 34 13.20 4.01 2.98
CA CYS A 34 14.07 3.56 1.91
C CYS A 34 13.80 4.39 0.64
N SER A 35 14.85 5.08 0.18
CA SER A 35 14.86 5.85 -1.07
C SER A 35 15.03 4.94 -2.30
N MET A 36 14.19 3.93 -2.47
CA MET A 36 14.26 3.00 -3.59
C MET A 36 12.88 2.43 -3.92
N PHE A 37 12.75 1.89 -5.12
CA PHE A 37 11.57 1.09 -5.47
C PHE A 37 11.55 -0.22 -4.67
N TYR A 38 10.35 -0.73 -4.42
CA TYR A 38 10.15 -1.94 -3.62
C TYR A 38 10.83 -3.19 -4.22
N ASP A 39 10.91 -3.27 -5.54
CA ASP A 39 11.64 -4.33 -6.27
C ASP A 39 13.15 -4.34 -6.00
N ASN A 40 13.74 -3.18 -5.73
CA ASN A 40 15.13 -3.06 -5.31
C ASN A 40 15.28 -3.35 -3.82
N TYR A 41 14.30 -2.96 -3.00
CA TYR A 41 14.30 -3.23 -1.56
C TYR A 41 14.30 -4.72 -1.25
N ILE A 42 13.50 -5.54 -1.96
CA ILE A 42 13.46 -7.01 -1.74
C ILE A 42 14.81 -7.70 -2.00
N ASN A 43 15.69 -7.08 -2.79
CA ASN A 43 17.01 -7.60 -3.15
C ASN A 43 18.13 -7.00 -2.27
N ASN A 44 17.78 -6.13 -1.33
CA ASN A 44 18.72 -5.46 -0.44
C ASN A 44 19.04 -6.33 0.78
N ASP A 45 20.27 -6.25 1.29
CA ASP A 45 20.69 -6.97 2.52
C ASP A 45 19.88 -6.58 3.76
N SER A 46 19.28 -5.39 3.77
CA SER A 46 18.41 -4.90 4.85
C SER A 46 16.94 -5.33 4.71
N TYR A 47 16.61 -6.14 3.69
CA TYR A 47 15.26 -6.61 3.45
C TYR A 47 14.72 -7.41 4.64
N VAL A 48 13.53 -7.04 5.10
CA VAL A 48 12.77 -7.83 6.06
C VAL A 48 11.41 -8.16 5.46
N LYS A 49 11.06 -9.44 5.48
CA LYS A 49 9.77 -9.89 4.98
C LYS A 49 8.62 -9.21 5.74
N PRO A 50 7.69 -8.53 5.04
CA PRO A 50 6.59 -7.84 5.70
C PRO A 50 5.55 -8.83 6.24
N HIS A 51 4.86 -8.41 7.31
CA HIS A 51 3.70 -9.12 7.82
C HIS A 51 2.42 -8.73 7.08
N PHE A 52 2.39 -7.54 6.49
CA PHE A 52 1.37 -7.01 5.59
C PHE A 52 1.97 -5.82 4.84
N ILE A 53 1.37 -5.44 3.71
CA ILE A 53 1.76 -4.29 2.88
C ILE A 53 0.57 -3.32 2.81
N ILE A 54 0.84 -2.02 2.86
CA ILE A 54 -0.18 -0.98 2.71
C ILE A 54 0.18 -0.04 1.56
N GLY A 55 -0.70 0.06 0.56
CA GLY A 55 -0.66 1.09 -0.47
C GLY A 55 -1.66 2.20 -0.14
N TYR A 56 -1.16 3.40 0.17
CA TYR A 56 -2.01 4.53 0.49
C TYR A 56 -2.43 5.28 -0.77
N ASN A 57 -3.74 5.39 -1.01
CA ASN A 57 -4.30 6.13 -2.15
C ASN A 57 -3.54 5.81 -3.47
N ALA A 58 -3.31 4.51 -3.70
CA ALA A 58 -2.27 4.04 -4.63
C ALA A 58 -2.49 4.43 -6.10
N GLY A 59 -3.74 4.67 -6.52
CA GLY A 59 -4.06 5.13 -7.88
C GLY A 59 -3.62 4.16 -8.96
N ILE A 60 -3.56 2.85 -8.68
CA ILE A 60 -3.12 1.83 -9.64
C ILE A 60 -4.02 1.88 -10.89
N HIS A 61 -5.32 2.12 -10.67
CA HIS A 61 -6.31 2.20 -11.74
C HIS A 61 -6.16 3.41 -12.67
N GLU A 62 -5.45 4.46 -12.27
CA GLU A 62 -5.30 5.72 -13.05
C GLU A 62 -4.27 5.60 -14.16
N CYS A 63 -3.46 4.55 -14.15
CA CYS A 63 -2.40 4.38 -15.12
C CYS A 63 -2.94 3.84 -16.45
N GLU A 64 -3.01 4.71 -17.45
CA GLU A 64 -3.56 4.43 -18.79
C GLU A 64 -2.86 3.27 -19.53
N ASP A 65 -1.58 3.03 -19.21
CA ASP A 65 -0.73 2.01 -19.83
C ASP A 65 -0.68 0.68 -19.07
N PHE A 66 -1.66 0.35 -18.21
CA PHE A 66 -1.63 -0.90 -17.42
C PHE A 66 -1.58 -2.19 -18.26
N LYS A 67 -1.92 -2.12 -19.55
CA LYS A 67 -1.79 -3.22 -20.53
C LYS A 67 -0.41 -3.32 -21.18
N SER A 68 0.43 -2.31 -21.02
CA SER A 68 1.81 -2.30 -21.50
C SER A 68 2.68 -3.26 -20.69
N GLU A 69 3.61 -3.94 -21.34
CA GLU A 69 4.61 -4.77 -20.66
C GLU A 69 5.60 -3.92 -19.84
N ASN A 70 5.77 -2.63 -20.18
CA ASN A 70 6.63 -1.69 -19.48
C ASN A 70 5.94 -1.01 -18.27
N TYR A 71 4.85 -1.60 -17.79
CA TYR A 71 4.06 -1.04 -16.70
C TYR A 71 4.75 -1.28 -15.34
N SER A 72 5.31 -0.23 -14.74
CA SER A 72 6.06 -0.29 -13.47
C SER A 72 5.25 -0.88 -12.31
N TRP A 73 3.95 -0.66 -12.31
CA TRP A 73 3.02 -1.21 -11.33
C TRP A 73 2.79 -2.71 -11.51
N ARG A 74 2.84 -3.27 -12.73
CA ARG A 74 2.71 -4.73 -12.92
C ARG A 74 3.83 -5.44 -12.18
N GLN A 75 5.07 -5.04 -12.43
CA GLN A 75 6.24 -5.62 -11.76
C GLN A 75 6.13 -5.47 -10.23
N SER A 76 5.73 -4.28 -9.76
CA SER A 76 5.57 -4.02 -8.32
C SER A 76 4.49 -4.91 -7.69
N LEU A 77 3.34 -5.09 -8.34
CA LEU A 77 2.24 -5.90 -7.83
C LEU A 77 2.52 -7.40 -7.87
N GLU A 78 3.22 -7.87 -8.91
CA GLU A 78 3.73 -9.25 -8.96
C GLU A 78 4.69 -9.52 -7.79
N ILE A 79 5.58 -8.56 -7.50
CA ILE A 79 6.50 -8.64 -6.35
C ILE A 79 5.76 -8.62 -5.02
N VAL A 80 4.73 -7.77 -4.88
CA VAL A 80 3.86 -7.74 -3.70
C VAL A 80 3.13 -9.08 -3.52
N ALA A 81 2.63 -9.68 -4.61
CA ALA A 81 1.94 -10.97 -4.56
C ALA A 81 2.83 -12.12 -4.08
N VAL A 82 4.09 -12.18 -4.53
CA VAL A 82 5.02 -13.23 -4.07
C VAL A 82 5.44 -13.08 -2.61
N GLN A 83 5.20 -11.92 -1.96
CA GLN A 83 5.45 -11.78 -0.52
C GLN A 83 4.55 -12.66 0.33
N ASN A 84 3.43 -13.17 -0.22
CA ASN A 84 2.50 -14.06 0.51
C ASN A 84 2.07 -13.46 1.86
N CYS A 85 1.74 -12.16 1.86
CA CYS A 85 1.23 -11.45 3.03
C CYS A 85 0.00 -10.61 2.63
N PRO A 86 -0.84 -10.23 3.60
CA PRO A 86 -1.98 -9.38 3.33
C PRO A 86 -1.60 -8.07 2.64
N LEU A 87 -2.38 -7.67 1.64
CA LEU A 87 -2.31 -6.35 1.00
C LEU A 87 -3.50 -5.52 1.47
N ILE A 88 -3.23 -4.28 1.88
CA ILE A 88 -4.22 -3.29 2.24
C ILE A 88 -4.06 -2.13 1.26
N LEU A 89 -5.14 -1.72 0.62
CA LEU A 89 -5.16 -0.50 -0.18
C LEU A 89 -6.17 0.48 0.39
N THR A 90 -5.87 1.77 0.29
CA THR A 90 -6.82 2.84 0.58
C THR A 90 -7.11 3.65 -0.67
N SER A 91 -8.26 4.34 -0.70
CA SER A 91 -8.69 5.19 -1.82
C SER A 91 -9.51 6.40 -1.34
N TYR A 92 -9.73 7.37 -2.23
CA TYR A 92 -10.50 8.57 -1.93
C TYR A 92 -12.00 8.29 -1.96
N ILE A 93 -12.46 7.42 -2.86
CA ILE A 93 -13.87 7.08 -3.04
C ILE A 93 -14.07 5.60 -3.35
N SER A 94 -15.29 5.10 -3.13
CA SER A 94 -15.62 3.68 -3.31
C SER A 94 -15.46 3.18 -4.75
N THR A 95 -15.59 4.07 -5.74
CA THR A 95 -15.46 3.72 -7.17
C THR A 95 -14.01 3.45 -7.53
N GLU A 96 -13.07 4.27 -7.05
CA GLU A 96 -11.63 4.02 -7.19
C GLU A 96 -11.26 2.67 -6.57
N ALA A 97 -11.65 2.39 -5.31
CA ALA A 97 -11.37 1.08 -4.69
C ALA A 97 -11.88 -0.12 -5.51
N LYS A 98 -13.01 0.03 -6.21
CA LYS A 98 -13.53 -1.03 -7.08
C LYS A 98 -12.72 -1.14 -8.37
N GLN A 99 -12.26 -0.03 -8.93
CA GLN A 99 -11.37 -0.03 -10.09
C GLN A 99 -10.01 -0.63 -9.74
N GLU A 100 -9.45 -0.31 -8.58
CA GLU A 100 -8.25 -0.94 -8.02
C GLU A 100 -8.36 -2.47 -8.02
N GLN A 101 -9.49 -3.01 -7.55
CA GLN A 101 -9.75 -4.46 -7.56
C GLN A 101 -9.81 -5.05 -8.98
N ILE A 102 -10.40 -4.34 -9.95
CA ILE A 102 -10.46 -4.79 -11.35
C ILE A 102 -9.05 -4.81 -11.93
N THR A 103 -8.31 -3.71 -11.82
CA THR A 103 -6.95 -3.56 -12.32
C THR A 103 -6.01 -4.59 -11.69
N LEU A 104 -6.12 -4.83 -10.39
CA LEU A 104 -5.32 -5.85 -9.68
C LEU A 104 -5.55 -7.26 -10.25
N ASN A 105 -6.80 -7.63 -10.52
CA ASN A 105 -7.13 -8.94 -11.10
C ASN A 105 -6.61 -9.08 -12.54
N GLU A 106 -6.68 -8.00 -13.32
CA GLU A 106 -6.18 -7.97 -14.70
C GLU A 106 -4.65 -8.14 -14.74
N ILE A 107 -3.93 -7.44 -13.87
CA ILE A 107 -2.46 -7.47 -13.78
C ILE A 107 -1.97 -8.84 -13.31
N LEU A 108 -2.55 -9.36 -12.23
CA LEU A 108 -2.12 -10.63 -11.64
C LEU A 108 -2.66 -11.86 -12.41
N HIS A 109 -3.44 -11.64 -13.47
CA HIS A 109 -4.12 -12.72 -14.21
C HIS A 109 -4.88 -13.69 -13.31
N ASN A 110 -5.48 -13.15 -12.25
CA ASN A 110 -5.99 -13.94 -11.14
C ASN A 110 -7.31 -13.37 -10.61
N HIS A 111 -8.12 -14.20 -9.96
CA HIS A 111 -9.36 -13.78 -9.31
C HIS A 111 -9.14 -13.59 -7.81
N VAL A 112 -8.35 -12.56 -7.47
CA VAL A 112 -8.11 -12.18 -6.09
C VAL A 112 -9.41 -11.63 -5.50
N LYS A 113 -9.83 -12.17 -4.34
CA LYS A 113 -11.00 -11.70 -3.61
C LYS A 113 -10.56 -10.92 -2.37
N TYR A 114 -11.07 -9.71 -2.21
CA TYR A 114 -10.93 -9.00 -0.94
C TYR A 114 -11.66 -9.75 0.19
N THR A 115 -11.07 -9.71 1.38
CA THR A 115 -11.71 -10.19 2.61
C THR A 115 -12.46 -9.08 3.35
N TYR A 116 -12.17 -7.82 3.03
CA TYR A 116 -12.83 -6.65 3.62
C TYR A 116 -12.86 -5.50 2.62
N PHE A 117 -13.99 -4.81 2.52
CA PHE A 117 -14.13 -3.59 1.72
C PHE A 117 -15.21 -2.69 2.32
N GLU A 118 -14.80 -1.59 2.95
CA GLU A 118 -15.71 -0.66 3.62
C GLU A 118 -15.11 0.76 3.67
N ARG A 119 -15.90 1.69 4.19
CA ARG A 119 -15.39 3.02 4.58
C ARG A 119 -14.37 2.87 5.71
N ASN A 120 -13.24 3.55 5.60
CA ASN A 120 -12.15 3.45 6.55
C ASN A 120 -12.46 4.27 7.82
N PRO A 121 -12.59 3.65 9.00
CA PRO A 121 -12.84 4.37 10.25
C PRO A 121 -11.65 5.24 10.68
N PHE A 122 -10.47 5.04 10.09
CA PHE A 122 -9.24 5.79 10.34
C PHE A 122 -8.92 6.77 9.22
N SER A 123 -9.90 7.10 8.37
CA SER A 123 -9.71 8.04 7.25
C SER A 123 -9.28 9.43 7.74
N SER A 124 -8.59 10.18 6.88
CA SER A 124 -8.23 11.57 7.19
C SER A 124 -9.48 12.41 7.40
N LEU A 125 -9.47 13.25 8.44
CA LEU A 125 -10.48 14.28 8.68
C LEU A 125 -10.10 15.63 8.03
N ARG A 126 -8.94 15.70 7.38
CA ARG A 126 -8.46 16.92 6.73
C ARG A 126 -9.02 17.01 5.30
N PRO A 127 -9.78 18.07 4.96
CA PRO A 127 -10.22 18.29 3.60
C PRO A 127 -9.07 18.80 2.72
N TYR A 128 -9.08 18.37 1.46
CA TYR A 128 -8.19 18.84 0.40
C TYR A 128 -9.04 19.32 -0.78
N ARG A 129 -8.57 20.33 -1.51
CA ARG A 129 -9.20 20.76 -2.76
C ARG A 129 -8.59 19.97 -3.90
N ASP A 130 -9.44 19.39 -4.72
CA ASP A 130 -9.06 18.84 -6.01
C ASP A 130 -9.02 19.99 -7.03
N PHE A 131 -7.88 20.18 -7.68
CA PHE A 131 -7.69 21.27 -8.64
C PHE A 131 -8.25 20.94 -10.03
N GLU A 132 -8.59 19.67 -10.30
CA GLU A 132 -9.10 19.24 -11.60
C GLU A 132 -10.60 19.48 -11.75
N ASN A 133 -11.37 19.22 -10.68
CA ASN A 133 -12.84 19.33 -10.67
C ASN A 133 -13.38 20.37 -9.66
N ASP A 134 -12.51 21.05 -8.91
CA ASP A 134 -12.84 22.01 -7.84
C ASP A 134 -13.64 21.42 -6.67
N GLU A 135 -13.65 20.10 -6.51
CA GLU A 135 -14.29 19.39 -5.41
C GLU A 135 -13.40 19.30 -4.16
N VAL A 136 -13.99 18.83 -3.06
CA VAL A 136 -13.28 18.56 -1.81
C VAL A 136 -13.17 17.07 -1.58
N TYR A 137 -11.96 16.58 -1.40
CA TYR A 137 -11.69 15.17 -1.08
C TYR A 137 -10.98 15.02 0.27
N TYR A 138 -10.98 13.78 0.76
CA TYR A 138 -10.31 13.37 1.99
C TYR A 138 -9.48 12.14 1.70
N GLN A 139 -8.25 12.09 2.21
CA GLN A 139 -7.37 10.94 2.04
C GLN A 139 -7.88 9.70 2.80
N ASN A 140 -7.58 8.52 2.25
CA ASN A 140 -7.83 7.22 2.87
C ASN A 140 -9.28 6.96 3.31
N GLN A 141 -10.29 7.42 2.56
CA GLN A 141 -11.71 7.31 2.92
C GLN A 141 -12.26 5.88 2.84
N TYR A 142 -11.74 5.06 1.93
CA TYR A 142 -12.11 3.65 1.80
C TYR A 142 -10.89 2.76 1.99
N ILE A 143 -11.13 1.54 2.49
CA ILE A 143 -10.10 0.53 2.69
C ILE A 143 -10.57 -0.80 2.08
N ILE A 144 -9.66 -1.44 1.36
CA ILE A 144 -9.83 -2.80 0.83
C ILE A 144 -8.68 -3.65 1.34
N ILE A 145 -9.00 -4.85 1.83
CA ILE A 145 -8.03 -5.78 2.42
C ILE A 145 -8.10 -7.10 1.69
N TYR A 146 -6.94 -7.57 1.27
CA TYR A 146 -6.71 -8.88 0.68
C TYR A 146 -5.89 -9.69 1.68
N LYS A 147 -6.39 -10.87 2.08
CA LYS A 147 -5.64 -11.75 2.98
C LYS A 147 -4.44 -12.40 2.28
N ASP A 148 -4.60 -12.72 1.01
CA ASP A 148 -3.58 -13.28 0.13
C ASP A 148 -3.88 -12.82 -1.30
N LEU A 149 -2.82 -12.56 -2.07
CA LEU A 149 -2.89 -12.24 -3.49
C LEU A 149 -2.62 -13.47 -4.38
N ASN A 150 -2.04 -14.54 -3.80
CA ASN A 150 -1.84 -15.81 -4.48
C ASN A 150 -3.08 -16.68 -4.33
N THR A 151 -3.60 -17.21 -5.45
CA THR A 151 -4.59 -18.30 -5.44
C THR A 151 -4.12 -19.51 -6.22
N GLN A 152 -2.80 -19.78 -6.24
CA GLN A 152 -2.33 -21.13 -6.58
C GLN A 152 -2.61 -22.07 -5.39
N GLN A 153 -3.75 -22.76 -5.46
CA GLN A 153 -3.91 -24.12 -4.93
C GLN A 153 -4.20 -25.05 -6.10
#